data_AF-A0A2D8FAL8-F1
#
_entry.id   AF-A0A2D8FAL8-F1
#
_cell.length_a   1.000
_cell.length_b   1.000
_cell.length_c   1.000
_cell.angle_alpha   90.00
_cell.angle_beta   90.00
_cell.angle_gamma   90.00
#
_symmetry.space_group_name_H-M   'P 1'
#
loop_
_entity.id
_entity.type
_entity.pdbx_description
1 polymer ?
#
loop_
_entity_poly.entity_id
_entity_poly.type
_entity_poly.pdbx_seq_one_letter_code
_entity_poly.pdbx_strand_id
1 'polypeptide(L)'
;MGEAPAALQGDEPIQFELGRQEFDAGRWWEAHEAWEEAWVSMKARKAAPSEILLLQGMIQCAALLYNHRRGTTRGVLNQWAKLQPKLAGFTDAWGVNVPALLSMLEPFAEDAEGCTMNQEGLMLPMYVRDGDD
;
A
#
# COMPACT_ATOMS: atom_id res chain seq x y z
N MET A 1 8.33 15.72 10.57
CA MET A 1 8.64 14.44 11.24
C MET A 1 7.48 13.54 10.89
N GLY A 2 7.69 12.56 10.02
CA GLY A 2 6.65 11.57 9.74
C GLY A 2 6.42 10.69 10.96
N GLU A 3 5.20 10.22 11.14
CA GLU A 3 4.82 9.36 12.26
C GLU A 3 5.00 7.89 11.88
N ALA A 4 5.36 7.05 12.85
CA ALA A 4 5.31 5.60 12.73
C ALA A 4 4.05 5.10 13.45
N PRO A 5 3.25 4.19 12.86
CA PRO A 5 2.01 3.71 13.46
C PRO A 5 2.26 2.82 14.68
N ALA A 6 1.25 2.65 15.54
CA ALA A 6 1.32 1.64 16.58
C ALA A 6 1.33 0.23 15.98
N ALA A 7 1.77 -0.75 16.76
CA ALA A 7 1.80 -2.14 16.33
C ALA A 7 0.39 -2.65 15.95
N LEU A 8 0.33 -3.43 14.86
CA LEU A 8 -0.84 -4.20 14.46
C LEU A 8 -1.23 -5.21 15.55
N GLN A 9 -2.53 -5.53 15.65
CA GLN A 9 -3.08 -6.35 16.72
C GLN A 9 -3.95 -7.49 16.17
N GLY A 10 -4.10 -8.57 16.96
CA GLY A 10 -4.97 -9.68 16.59
C GLY A 10 -4.49 -10.36 15.31
N ASP A 11 -5.38 -10.45 14.32
CA ASP A 11 -5.12 -11.03 13.00
C ASP A 11 -4.51 -10.03 11.99
N GLU A 12 -4.50 -8.73 12.31
CA GLU A 12 -3.98 -7.68 11.44
C GLU A 12 -2.53 -7.91 10.97
N PRO A 13 -1.58 -8.36 11.82
CA PRO A 13 -0.22 -8.65 11.36
C PRO A 13 -0.15 -9.78 10.32
N ILE A 14 -1.03 -10.80 10.46
CA ILE A 14 -1.09 -11.95 9.56
C ILE A 14 -1.58 -11.50 8.19
N GLN A 15 -2.67 -10.73 8.19
CA GLN A 15 -3.27 -10.19 6.97
C GLN A 15 -2.37 -9.16 6.29
N PHE A 16 -1.66 -8.33 7.07
CA PHE A 16 -0.71 -7.39 6.52
C PHE A 16 0.47 -8.09 5.84
N GLU A 17 1.03 -9.11 6.48
CA GLU A 17 2.13 -9.90 5.93
C GLU A 17 1.70 -10.73 4.72
N LEU A 18 0.48 -11.30 4.73
CA LEU A 18 -0.09 -11.95 3.55
C LEU A 18 -0.18 -10.95 2.39
N GLY A 19 -0.77 -9.78 2.61
CA GLY A 19 -0.89 -8.78 1.56
C GLY A 19 0.47 -8.28 1.04
N ARG A 20 1.49 -8.22 1.91
CA ARG A 20 2.88 -7.94 1.50
C ARG A 20 3.42 -9.02 0.55
N GLN A 21 3.25 -10.29 0.88
CA GLN A 21 3.70 -11.41 0.04
C GLN A 21 2.98 -11.44 -1.32
N GLU A 22 1.67 -11.17 -1.31
CA GLU A 22 0.87 -11.07 -2.54
C GLU A 22 1.30 -9.87 -3.39
N PHE A 23 1.59 -8.73 -2.77
CA PHE A 23 2.13 -7.55 -3.43
C PHE A 23 3.48 -7.88 -4.09
N ASP A 24 4.45 -8.39 -3.34
CA ASP A 24 5.78 -8.69 -3.89
C ASP A 24 5.74 -9.77 -5.00
N ALA A 25 4.67 -10.55 -5.06
CA ALA A 25 4.43 -11.52 -6.13
C ALA A 25 3.60 -10.99 -7.31
N GLY A 26 3.28 -9.69 -7.34
CA GLY A 26 2.52 -9.05 -8.41
C GLY A 26 1.03 -9.38 -8.43
N ARG A 27 0.50 -9.92 -7.33
CA ARG A 27 -0.91 -10.30 -7.12
C ARG A 27 -1.64 -9.19 -6.37
N TRP A 28 -1.82 -8.08 -7.09
CA TRP A 28 -2.31 -6.81 -6.53
C TRP A 28 -3.73 -6.89 -5.97
N TRP A 29 -4.60 -7.72 -6.55
CA TRP A 29 -5.97 -7.86 -6.06
C TRP A 29 -5.99 -8.67 -4.76
N GLU A 30 -5.19 -9.73 -4.69
CA GLU A 30 -5.03 -10.57 -3.51
C GLU A 30 -4.40 -9.79 -2.35
N ALA A 31 -3.42 -8.91 -2.66
CA ALA A 31 -2.88 -7.96 -1.68
C ALA A 31 -3.94 -6.99 -1.15
N HIS A 32 -4.81 -6.49 -2.03
CA HIS A 32 -5.93 -5.62 -1.67
C HIS A 32 -6.90 -6.33 -0.73
N GLU A 33 -7.31 -7.56 -1.04
CA GLU A 33 -8.25 -8.33 -0.21
C GLU A 33 -7.66 -8.63 1.17
N ALA A 34 -6.41 -9.08 1.24
CA ALA A 34 -5.74 -9.33 2.52
C ALA A 34 -5.67 -8.07 3.40
N TRP A 35 -5.30 -6.93 2.82
CA TRP A 35 -5.26 -5.67 3.57
C TRP A 35 -6.66 -5.14 3.92
N GLU A 36 -7.70 -5.44 3.14
CA GLU A 36 -9.09 -5.10 3.49
C GLU A 36 -9.55 -5.83 4.75
N GLU A 37 -9.19 -7.11 4.93
CA GLU A 37 -9.47 -7.87 6.16
C GLU A 37 -8.83 -7.21 7.39
N ALA A 38 -7.54 -6.85 7.31
CA ALA A 38 -6.88 -6.10 8.39
C ALA A 38 -7.57 -4.76 8.66
N TRP A 39 -8.01 -4.04 7.61
CA TRP A 39 -8.69 -2.76 7.75
C TRP A 39 -10.07 -2.88 8.40
N VAL A 40 -10.79 -3.97 8.14
CA VAL A 40 -12.04 -4.30 8.83
C VAL A 40 -11.77 -4.56 10.32
N SER A 41 -10.76 -5.36 10.66
CA SER A 41 -10.34 -5.60 12.05
C SER A 41 -9.97 -4.31 12.77
N MET A 42 -9.18 -3.43 12.14
CA MET A 42 -8.78 -2.14 12.71
C MET A 42 -9.98 -1.25 13.01
N LYS A 43 -10.96 -1.16 12.10
CA LYS A 43 -12.20 -0.41 12.32
C LYS A 43 -13.01 -1.00 13.46
N ALA A 44 -13.15 -2.32 13.51
CA ALA A 44 -13.94 -3.02 14.54
C ALA A 44 -13.38 -2.77 15.94
N ARG A 45 -12.05 -2.82 16.11
CA ARG A 45 -11.40 -2.50 17.39
C ARG A 45 -11.23 -1.00 17.66
N LYS A 46 -11.68 -0.13 16.74
CA LYS A 46 -11.55 1.33 16.83
C LYS A 46 -10.10 1.79 16.98
N ALA A 47 -9.23 1.30 16.09
CA ALA A 47 -7.85 1.79 15.94
C ALA A 47 -7.82 3.32 15.70
N ALA A 48 -6.64 3.93 15.82
CA ALA A 48 -6.52 5.37 15.61
C ALA A 48 -6.97 5.74 14.18
N PRO A 49 -7.74 6.83 13.98
CA PRO A 49 -8.23 7.19 12.64
C PRO A 49 -7.11 7.36 11.61
N SER A 50 -5.95 7.84 12.02
CA SER A 50 -4.76 8.01 11.18
C SER A 50 -4.22 6.65 10.68
N GLU A 51 -4.21 5.62 11.53
CA GLU A 51 -3.77 4.26 11.17
C GLU A 51 -4.77 3.56 10.23
N ILE A 52 -6.07 3.77 10.46
CA ILE A 52 -7.13 3.28 9.55
C ILE A 52 -6.96 3.90 8.16
N LEU A 53 -6.61 5.19 8.10
CA LEU A 53 -6.32 5.89 6.85
C LEU A 53 -5.02 5.41 6.21
N LEU A 54 -3.99 5.10 7.01
CA LEU A 54 -2.72 4.55 6.53
C LEU A 54 -2.93 3.22 5.81
N LEU A 55 -3.62 2.26 6.45
CA LEU A 55 -3.91 0.97 5.81
C LEU A 55 -4.83 1.13 4.60
N GLN A 56 -5.79 2.05 4.65
CA GLN A 56 -6.59 2.40 3.47
C GLN A 56 -5.73 2.93 2.32
N GLY A 57 -4.69 3.72 2.60
CA GLY A 57 -3.73 4.17 1.60
C GLY A 57 -3.00 3.00 0.94
N MET A 58 -2.53 2.02 1.73
CA MET A 58 -1.90 0.78 1.23
C MET A 58 -2.83 -0.01 0.30
N ILE A 59 -4.10 -0.22 0.71
CA ILE A 59 -5.14 -0.86 -0.11
C ILE A 59 -5.30 -0.14 -1.46
N GLN A 60 -5.22 1.19 -1.46
CA GLN A 60 -5.33 2.00 -2.67
C GLN A 60 -4.08 1.94 -3.56
N CYS A 61 -2.88 1.73 -2.98
CA CYS A 61 -1.66 1.45 -3.74
C CYS A 61 -1.80 0.17 -4.57
N ALA A 62 -2.26 -0.92 -3.94
CA ALA A 62 -2.51 -2.18 -4.65
C ALA A 62 -3.59 -2.01 -5.73
N ALA A 63 -4.68 -1.31 -5.41
CA ALA A 63 -5.73 -1.00 -6.39
C ALA A 63 -5.24 -0.13 -7.55
N LEU A 64 -4.29 0.79 -7.33
CA LEU A 64 -3.69 1.61 -8.39
C LEU A 64 -2.96 0.73 -9.40
N LEU A 65 -2.07 -0.15 -8.94
CA LEU A 65 -1.31 -1.07 -9.80
C LEU A 65 -2.24 -2.05 -10.53
N TYR A 66 -3.27 -2.56 -9.85
CA TYR A 66 -4.30 -3.39 -10.47
C TYR A 66 -5.05 -2.67 -11.59
N ASN A 67 -5.44 -1.41 -11.38
CA ASN A 67 -6.11 -0.60 -12.41
C ASN A 67 -5.16 -0.27 -13.56
N HIS A 68 -3.90 0.04 -13.27
CA HIS A 68 -2.89 0.30 -14.29
C HIS A 68 -2.69 -0.93 -15.17
N ARG A 69 -2.56 -2.13 -14.60
CA ARG A 69 -2.47 -3.41 -15.36
C ARG A 69 -3.64 -3.63 -16.32
N ARG A 70 -4.82 -3.10 -15.98
CA ARG A 70 -6.06 -3.22 -16.77
C ARG A 70 -6.26 -2.07 -17.76
N GLY A 71 -5.35 -1.10 -17.83
CA GLY A 71 -5.48 0.08 -18.67
C GLY A 71 -6.64 1.00 -18.28
N THR A 72 -7.06 1.00 -17.01
CA THR A 72 -8.18 1.82 -16.55
C THR A 72 -7.71 3.19 -16.04
N THR A 73 -7.48 4.13 -16.96
CA THR A 73 -6.98 5.50 -16.67
C THR A 73 -7.70 6.17 -15.50
N ARG A 74 -9.04 6.21 -15.55
CA ARG A 74 -9.85 6.81 -14.47
C ARG A 74 -9.66 6.09 -13.13
N GLY A 75 -9.47 4.77 -13.16
CA GLY A 75 -9.20 3.96 -11.98
C GLY A 75 -7.88 4.36 -11.32
N VAL A 76 -6.81 4.41 -12.11
CA VAL A 76 -5.46 4.81 -11.67
C VAL A 76 -5.49 6.21 -11.04
N LEU A 77 -5.97 7.22 -11.78
CA LEU A 77 -6.00 8.61 -11.32
C LEU A 77 -6.84 8.79 -10.05
N ASN A 78 -7.98 8.10 -9.95
CA ASN A 78 -8.82 8.15 -8.75
C ASN A 78 -8.14 7.56 -7.52
N GLN A 79 -7.37 6.47 -7.67
CA GLN A 79 -6.65 5.90 -6.52
C GLN A 79 -5.48 6.77 -6.11
N TRP A 80 -4.72 7.28 -7.09
CA TRP A 80 -3.60 8.20 -6.83
C TRP A 80 -4.01 9.44 -6.04
N ALA A 81 -5.07 10.13 -6.48
CA ALA A 81 -5.59 11.32 -5.81
C ALA A 81 -6.07 11.05 -4.37
N LYS A 82 -6.46 9.82 -4.05
CA LYS A 82 -6.96 9.44 -2.71
C LYS A 82 -5.86 8.94 -1.79
N LEU A 83 -4.90 8.17 -2.31
CA LEU A 83 -3.85 7.56 -1.49
C LEU A 83 -2.81 8.59 -1.05
N GLN A 84 -2.46 9.56 -1.92
CA GLN A 84 -1.46 10.58 -1.60
C GLN A 84 -1.71 11.29 -0.25
N PRO A 85 -2.88 11.92 -0.01
CA PRO A 85 -3.13 12.62 1.26
C PRO A 85 -3.21 11.68 2.47
N LYS A 86 -3.47 10.38 2.28
CA LYS A 86 -3.50 9.39 3.38
C LYS A 86 -2.10 8.99 3.81
N LEU A 87 -1.19 8.89 2.85
CA LEU A 87 0.19 8.43 3.06
C LEU A 87 1.14 9.58 3.40
N ALA A 88 0.86 10.81 2.97
CA ALA A 88 1.78 11.96 3.10
C ALA A 88 2.23 12.30 4.55
N GLY A 89 1.47 11.90 5.58
CA GLY A 89 1.82 12.13 6.98
C GLY A 89 2.75 11.08 7.59
N PHE A 90 3.01 9.98 6.89
CA PHE A 90 3.70 8.81 7.41
C PHE A 90 5.04 8.62 6.72
N THR A 91 6.04 8.22 7.49
CA THR A 91 7.30 7.71 6.95
C THR A 91 7.31 6.19 6.91
N ASP A 92 6.60 5.55 7.84
CA ASP A 92 6.53 4.11 7.99
C ASP A 92 5.08 3.62 7.93
N ALA A 93 4.85 2.48 7.27
CA ALA A 93 3.62 1.70 7.35
C ALA A 93 3.96 0.26 7.72
N TRP A 94 4.27 0.05 9.00
CA TRP A 94 4.62 -1.25 9.57
C TRP A 94 5.81 -1.91 8.85
N GLY A 95 6.88 -1.13 8.67
CA GLY A 95 8.11 -1.54 8.00
C GLY A 95 8.20 -1.15 6.52
N VAL A 96 7.10 -0.73 5.90
CA VAL A 96 7.12 -0.17 4.54
C VAL A 96 7.55 1.29 4.59
N ASN A 97 8.57 1.64 3.80
CA ASN A 97 9.02 3.01 3.58
C ASN A 97 8.01 3.75 2.69
N VAL A 98 7.16 4.56 3.31
CA VAL A 98 6.04 5.25 2.65
C VAL A 98 6.52 6.25 1.58
N PRO A 99 7.54 7.10 1.83
CA PRO A 99 8.12 7.95 0.79
C PRO A 99 8.60 7.17 -0.43
N ALA A 100 9.32 6.06 -0.23
CA ALA A 100 9.81 5.23 -1.32
C ALA A 100 8.65 4.55 -2.08
N LEU A 101 7.59 4.14 -1.37
CA LEU A 101 6.38 3.59 -2.00
C LEU A 101 5.69 4.61 -2.89
N LEU A 102 5.55 5.85 -2.42
CA LEU A 102 4.97 6.93 -3.22
C LEU A 102 5.81 7.22 -4.48
N SER A 103 7.14 7.32 -4.33
CA SER A 103 8.04 7.52 -5.49
C SER A 103 8.02 6.34 -6.46
N MET A 104 7.84 5.11 -5.98
CA MET A 104 7.70 3.93 -6.83
C MET A 104 6.38 3.96 -7.64
N LEU A 105 5.31 4.47 -7.07
CA LEU A 105 3.97 4.45 -7.69
C LEU A 105 3.69 5.64 -8.61
N GLU A 106 4.34 6.79 -8.38
CA GLU A 106 4.14 8.01 -9.15
C GLU A 106 4.24 7.80 -10.68
N PRO A 107 5.25 7.09 -11.22
CA PRO A 107 5.33 6.83 -12.67
C PRO A 107 4.12 6.09 -13.25
N PHE A 108 3.49 5.20 -12.47
CA PHE A 108 2.29 4.48 -12.92
C PHE A 108 1.06 5.40 -12.96
N ALA A 109 1.00 6.40 -12.08
CA ALA A 109 -0.05 7.41 -12.11
C ALA A 109 0.11 8.36 -13.30
N GLU A 110 1.35 8.75 -13.63
CA GLU A 110 1.65 9.57 -14.80
C GLU A 110 1.39 8.83 -16.11
N ASP A 111 1.68 7.53 -16.15
CA ASP A 111 1.43 6.65 -17.29
C ASP A 111 -0.03 6.11 -17.34
N ALA A 112 -0.98 6.71 -16.61
CA ALA A 112 -2.36 6.21 -16.55
C ALA A 112 -3.08 6.13 -17.92
N GLU A 113 -2.75 7.04 -18.85
CA GLU A 113 -3.30 7.05 -20.21
C GLU A 113 -2.52 6.10 -21.15
N GLY A 114 -1.19 6.04 -20.99
CA GLY A 114 -0.31 5.22 -21.82
C GLY A 114 -0.39 3.73 -21.49
N CYS A 115 -0.49 3.39 -20.21
CA CYS A 115 -0.46 2.01 -19.71
C CYS A 115 0.73 1.21 -20.28
N THR A 116 1.90 1.84 -20.35
CA THR A 116 3.14 1.30 -20.93
C THR A 116 4.14 0.84 -19.89
N MET A 117 4.04 1.30 -18.65
CA MET A 117 4.98 0.98 -17.58
C MET A 117 4.95 -0.51 -17.22
N ASN A 118 6.14 -1.12 -17.16
CA ASN A 118 6.29 -2.50 -16.70
C ASN A 118 6.10 -2.58 -15.18
N GLN A 119 5.35 -3.60 -14.74
CA GLN A 119 5.10 -3.88 -13.32
C GLN A 119 5.84 -5.13 -12.80
N GLU A 120 6.60 -5.82 -13.66
CA GLU A 120 7.33 -7.03 -13.27
C GLU A 120 8.39 -6.73 -12.21
N GLY A 121 8.42 -7.54 -11.14
CA GLY A 121 9.42 -7.43 -10.08
C GLY A 121 9.25 -6.25 -9.13
N LEU A 122 8.14 -5.51 -9.20
CA LEU A 122 7.83 -4.52 -8.17
C LEU A 122 7.66 -5.19 -6.81
N MET A 123 8.33 -4.66 -5.80
CA MET A 123 8.26 -5.11 -4.42
C MET A 123 8.01 -3.90 -3.51
N LEU A 124 7.38 -4.12 -2.36
CA LEU A 124 7.24 -3.08 -1.36
C LEU A 124 8.63 -2.62 -0.90
N PRO A 125 8.88 -1.30 -0.86
CA PRO A 125 10.14 -0.80 -0.35
C PRO A 125 10.13 -0.92 1.17
N MET A 126 10.67 -2.01 1.69
CA MET A 126 10.81 -2.24 3.13
C MET A 126 12.02 -1.48 3.68
N TYR A 127 11.94 -1.01 4.92
CA TYR A 127 13.15 -0.62 5.64
C TYR A 127 14.04 -1.86 5.83
N VAL A 128 15.34 -1.71 5.53
CA VAL A 128 16.32 -2.76 5.80
C VAL A 128 16.32 -3.00 7.30
N ARG A 129 16.11 -4.25 7.71
CA ARG A 129 16.39 -4.66 9.08
C ARG A 129 17.91 -4.70 9.21
N ASP A 130 18.51 -3.74 9.90
CA ASP A 130 19.86 -3.89 10.43
C ASP A 130 19.89 -5.17 11.26
N GLY A 131 20.54 -6.24 10.79
CA GLY A 131 20.74 -7.46 11.59
C GLY A 131 20.72 -8.83 10.91
N ASP A 132 21.12 -8.98 9.65
CA ASP A 132 21.66 -10.26 9.16
C ASP A 132 23.19 -10.08 8.98
N ASP A 133 23.92 -10.23 10.08
CA ASP A 133 25.36 -10.57 10.13
C ASP A 133 25.48 -11.99 10.72
#